data_AF-A0A841K2Y4-F1
#
_entry.id   AF-A0A841K2Y4-F1
#
_cell.length_a   1.000
_cell.length_b   1.000
_cell.length_c   1.000
_cell.angle_alpha   90.00
_cell.angle_beta   90.00
_cell.angle_gamma   90.00
#
_symmetry.space_group_name_H-M   'P 1'
#
loop_
_entity.id
_entity.type
_entity.pdbx_description
1 polymer ?
#
loop_
_entity_poly.entity_id
_entity_poly.type
_entity_poly.pdbx_seq_one_letter_code
_entity_poly.pdbx_strand_id
1 'polypeptide(L)'
;MGPTNNIQQFGRAKNALLDYFIQKLLVPKIYFDAQWRGIPIPVLAIDRAGVGDVHAVLFVERVNQSFGIKGTPPPRGLDELVGGSIEELRSLPCQFRYVAVYDSDTVDALYSPPASTAQRALAMDGVGRIGILSLNAIENEPTVNVLVKPERFRSSKEIVELADQYVAEHTADWEVRA
;
A
#
# COMPACT_ATOMS: atom_id res chain seq x y z
N MET A 1 5.90 3.32 25.76
CA MET A 1 5.26 3.75 24.51
C MET A 1 3.77 3.44 24.61
N GLY A 2 2.91 4.46 24.53
CA GLY A 2 1.46 4.28 24.62
C GLY A 2 0.83 3.95 23.25
N PRO A 3 -0.39 3.37 23.22
CA PRO A 3 -1.11 2.97 22.00
C PRO A 3 -1.38 4.12 21.01
N THR A 4 -1.27 5.37 21.45
CA THR A 4 -1.53 6.60 20.66
C THR A 4 -0.49 6.88 19.56
N ASN A 5 0.76 6.44 19.72
CA ASN A 5 1.82 6.74 18.75
C ASN A 5 1.64 5.96 17.43
N ASN A 6 1.18 4.70 17.50
CA ASN A 6 1.01 3.86 16.32
C ASN A 6 -0.14 4.36 15.42
N ILE A 7 -1.27 4.75 16.03
CA ILE A 7 -2.42 5.32 15.30
C ILE A 7 -2.02 6.60 14.53
N GLN A 8 -1.25 7.48 15.18
CA GLN A 8 -0.79 8.71 14.54
C GLN A 8 0.15 8.44 13.37
N GLN A 9 1.09 7.50 13.51
CA GLN A 9 2.03 7.15 12.43
C GLN A 9 1.32 6.47 11.26
N PHE A 10 0.34 5.61 11.53
CA PHE A 10 -0.47 4.99 10.49
C PHE A 10 -1.30 6.02 9.72
N GLY A 11 -1.88 7.01 10.41
CA GLY A 11 -2.57 8.13 9.76
C GLY A 11 -1.63 8.96 8.87
N ARG A 12 -0.42 9.24 9.34
CA ARG A 12 0.62 9.91 8.53
C ARG A 12 1.02 9.10 7.30
N ALA A 13 1.18 7.78 7.44
CA ALA A 13 1.50 6.89 6.34
C ALA A 13 0.39 6.88 5.27
N LYS A 14 -0.88 6.87 5.69
CA LYS A 14 -2.04 7.04 4.80
C LYS A 14 -2.02 8.37 4.05
N ASN A 15 -1.73 9.48 4.74
CA ASN A 15 -1.63 10.80 4.11
C ASN A 15 -0.48 10.89 3.09
N ALA A 16 0.68 10.33 3.42
CA ALA A 16 1.81 10.26 2.49
C ALA A 16 1.48 9.50 1.20
N LEU A 17 0.75 8.39 1.37
CA LEU A 17 0.28 7.59 0.24
C LEU A 17 -0.76 8.36 -0.56
N LEU A 18 -1.67 9.09 0.09
CA LEU A 18 -2.65 9.95 -0.57
C LEU A 18 -1.98 11.00 -1.44
N ASP A 19 -0.99 11.73 -0.91
CA ASP A 19 -0.24 12.72 -1.65
C ASP A 19 0.49 12.11 -2.85
N TYR A 20 1.10 10.93 -2.66
CA TYR A 20 1.74 10.20 -3.75
C TYR A 20 0.75 9.81 -4.85
N PHE A 21 -0.41 9.29 -4.49
CA PHE A 21 -1.43 8.89 -5.46
C PHE A 21 -1.98 10.08 -6.24
N ILE A 22 -2.28 11.19 -5.57
CA ILE A 22 -2.82 12.39 -6.21
C ILE A 22 -1.75 13.08 -7.07
N GLN A 23 -0.55 13.31 -6.53
CA GLN A 23 0.44 14.17 -7.17
C GLN A 23 1.36 13.42 -8.15
N LYS A 24 1.61 12.12 -7.92
CA LYS A 24 2.53 11.33 -8.75
C LYS A 24 1.82 10.35 -9.66
N LEU A 25 0.78 9.69 -9.17
CA LEU A 25 -0.01 8.74 -9.98
C LEU A 25 -1.22 9.38 -10.66
N LEU A 26 -1.58 10.62 -10.29
CA LEU A 26 -2.74 11.34 -10.81
C LEU A 26 -4.06 10.60 -10.60
N VAL A 27 -4.19 9.88 -9.47
CA VAL A 27 -5.39 9.14 -9.07
C VAL A 27 -6.12 9.93 -7.98
N PRO A 28 -7.18 10.70 -8.30
CA PRO A 28 -7.74 11.68 -7.37
C PRO A 28 -8.76 11.13 -6.38
N LYS A 29 -9.37 9.97 -6.63
CA LYS A 29 -10.39 9.40 -5.75
C LYS A 29 -9.79 8.31 -4.89
N ILE A 30 -9.66 8.59 -3.60
CA ILE A 30 -9.08 7.71 -2.60
C ILE A 30 -10.13 7.43 -1.53
N TYR A 31 -10.14 6.21 -1.01
CA TYR A 31 -11.06 5.71 -0.01
C TYR A 31 -10.23 5.00 1.07
N PHE A 32 -10.26 5.51 2.29
CA PHE A 32 -9.61 4.90 3.44
C PHE A 32 -10.51 3.87 4.09
N ASP A 33 -9.91 2.77 4.56
CA ASP A 33 -10.60 1.69 5.28
C ASP A 33 -11.83 1.15 4.51
N ALA A 34 -11.69 1.09 3.18
CA ALA A 34 -12.71 0.71 2.23
C ALA A 34 -13.12 -0.76 2.39
N GLN A 35 -14.38 -1.07 2.04
CA GLN A 35 -14.90 -2.44 1.95
C GLN A 35 -14.99 -2.87 0.49
N TRP A 36 -13.93 -3.47 -0.05
CA TRP A 36 -13.88 -3.90 -1.45
C TRP A 36 -14.28 -5.37 -1.55
N ARG A 37 -15.52 -5.65 -2.01
CA ARG A 37 -16.15 -6.99 -1.97
C ARG A 37 -16.19 -7.62 -0.57
N GLY A 38 -16.40 -6.79 0.45
CA GLY A 38 -16.38 -7.24 1.85
C GLY A 38 -14.99 -7.55 2.39
N ILE A 39 -13.92 -7.25 1.64
CA ILE A 39 -12.54 -7.31 2.11
C ILE A 39 -12.15 -5.90 2.57
N PRO A 40 -11.65 -5.73 3.81
CA PRO A 40 -11.16 -4.46 4.29
C PRO A 40 -9.87 -4.09 3.56
N ILE A 41 -9.88 -2.96 2.85
CA ILE A 41 -8.73 -2.42 2.13
C ILE A 41 -8.35 -1.08 2.77
N PRO A 42 -7.18 -0.96 3.42
CA PRO A 42 -6.77 0.28 4.09
C PRO A 42 -6.77 1.51 3.18
N VAL A 43 -6.36 1.34 1.93
CA VAL A 43 -6.40 2.37 0.89
C VAL A 43 -6.83 1.76 -0.43
N LEU A 44 -7.99 2.20 -0.91
CA LEU A 44 -8.49 1.93 -2.25
C LEU A 44 -8.49 3.25 -3.04
N ALA A 45 -7.93 3.25 -4.24
CA ALA A 45 -7.98 4.41 -5.12
C ALA A 45 -8.53 4.03 -6.49
N ILE A 46 -9.36 4.89 -7.08
CA ILE A 46 -10.04 4.61 -8.36
C ILE A 46 -9.81 5.78 -9.31
N ASP A 47 -9.07 5.54 -10.39
CA ASP A 47 -8.78 6.54 -11.41
C ASP A 47 -9.95 6.70 -12.40
N ARG A 48 -11.00 7.41 -11.98
CA ARG A 48 -12.13 7.72 -12.88
C ARG A 48 -11.84 8.86 -13.86
N ALA A 49 -10.79 9.64 -13.63
CA ALA A 49 -10.39 10.71 -14.57
C ALA A 49 -9.65 10.12 -15.79
N GLY A 50 -9.00 8.97 -15.62
CA GLY A 50 -8.41 8.17 -16.68
C GLY A 50 -9.27 6.97 -17.08
N VAL A 51 -8.70 5.76 -17.01
CA VAL A 51 -9.28 4.54 -17.60
C VAL A 51 -10.17 3.73 -16.65
N GLY A 52 -10.39 4.20 -15.43
CA GLY A 52 -11.13 3.49 -14.39
C GLY A 52 -10.30 2.45 -13.63
N ASP A 53 -8.97 2.63 -13.58
CA ASP A 53 -8.11 1.67 -12.89
C ASP A 53 -8.30 1.72 -11.38
N VAL A 54 -8.40 0.54 -10.78
CA VAL A 54 -8.53 0.34 -9.33
C VAL A 54 -7.17 -0.03 -8.75
N HIS A 55 -6.80 0.69 -7.70
CA HIS A 55 -5.57 0.52 -6.95
C HIS A 55 -5.91 0.09 -5.53
N ALA A 56 -5.40 -1.06 -5.08
CA ALA A 56 -5.54 -1.50 -3.69
C ALA A 56 -4.18 -1.54 -3.00
N VAL A 57 -4.11 -1.04 -1.76
CA VAL A 57 -2.89 -1.01 -0.96
C VAL A 57 -3.14 -1.67 0.39
N LEU A 58 -2.36 -2.71 0.69
CA LEU A 58 -2.24 -3.27 2.03
C LEU A 58 -1.00 -2.69 2.71
N PHE A 59 -1.09 -2.47 4.03
CA PHE A 59 0.02 -1.95 4.81
C PHE A 59 0.68 -3.07 5.61
N VAL A 60 2.01 -3.02 5.68
CA VAL A 60 2.81 -3.84 6.59
C VAL A 60 3.61 -2.91 7.48
N GLU A 61 3.36 -2.99 8.79
CA GLU A 61 4.12 -2.21 9.77
C GLU A 61 5.50 -2.85 9.97
N ARG A 62 6.56 -2.05 9.81
CA ARG A 62 7.90 -2.43 10.22
C ARG A 62 8.19 -1.85 11.60
N VAL A 63 8.16 -2.74 12.60
CA VAL A 63 8.55 -2.40 13.97
C VAL A 63 10.03 -2.67 14.16
N ASN A 64 10.79 -1.66 14.58
CA ASN A 64 12.17 -1.87 14.99
C ASN A 64 12.20 -2.53 16.37
N GLN A 65 12.44 -3.85 16.43
CA GLN A 65 12.66 -4.52 17.74
C GLN A 65 14.08 -4.32 18.28
N SER A 66 14.92 -3.53 17.62
CA SER A 66 16.29 -3.28 18.06
C SER A 66 16.30 -2.14 19.07
N PHE A 67 16.41 -2.47 20.34
CA PHE A 67 16.99 -1.56 21.33
C PHE A 67 18.40 -1.16 20.86
N GLY A 68 18.52 -0.05 20.14
CA GLY A 68 19.74 0.77 20.05
C GLY A 68 20.96 0.22 19.30
N ILE A 69 20.83 -0.75 18.38
CA ILE A 69 21.98 -1.18 17.56
C ILE A 69 21.73 -0.88 16.07
N LYS A 70 22.52 0.07 15.55
CA LYS A 70 22.61 0.39 14.11
C LYS A 70 23.11 -0.83 13.34
N GLY A 71 22.41 -1.22 12.27
CA GLY A 71 22.83 -2.29 11.34
C GLY A 71 22.19 -3.66 11.58
N THR A 72 21.20 -3.79 12.47
CA THR A 72 20.47 -5.05 12.64
C THR A 72 19.56 -5.30 11.43
N PRO A 73 19.55 -6.52 10.85
CA PRO A 73 18.62 -6.88 9.78
C PRO A 73 17.16 -6.61 10.18
N PRO A 74 16.26 -6.29 9.23
CA PRO A 74 14.84 -6.24 9.53
C PRO A 74 14.41 -7.54 10.25
N PRO A 75 13.46 -7.47 11.19
CA PRO A 75 13.09 -8.61 12.01
C PRO A 75 12.75 -9.81 11.12
N ARG A 76 13.23 -11.00 11.53
CA ARG A 76 12.85 -12.29 10.93
C ARG A 76 11.33 -12.38 10.97
N GLY A 77 10.67 -12.05 9.86
CA GLY A 77 9.21 -11.94 9.79
C GLY A 77 8.70 -10.83 8.88
N LEU A 78 9.44 -9.73 8.65
CA LEU A 78 8.96 -8.67 7.75
C LEU A 78 8.76 -9.18 6.32
N ASP A 79 9.72 -9.94 5.79
CA ASP A 79 9.60 -10.55 4.46
C ASP A 79 8.46 -11.56 4.36
N GLU A 80 8.13 -12.23 5.47
CA GLU A 80 7.00 -13.16 5.54
C GLU A 80 5.67 -12.42 5.56
N LEU A 81 5.58 -11.30 6.31
CA LEU A 81 4.41 -10.43 6.31
C LEU A 81 4.17 -9.80 4.94
N VAL A 82 5.22 -9.26 4.31
CA VAL A 82 5.15 -8.74 2.94
C VAL A 82 4.74 -9.85 1.98
N GLY A 83 5.32 -11.05 2.12
CA GLY A 83 4.93 -12.23 1.34
C GLY A 83 3.47 -12.62 1.52
N GLY A 84 2.96 -12.60 2.75
CA GLY A 84 1.55 -12.87 3.06
C GLY A 84 0.61 -11.84 2.41
N SER A 85 0.94 -10.55 2.52
CA SER A 85 0.16 -9.49 1.85
C SER A 85 0.21 -9.59 0.32
N ILE A 86 1.32 -10.05 -0.26
CA ILE A 86 1.40 -10.34 -1.70
C ILE A 86 0.39 -11.43 -2.08
N GLU A 87 0.32 -12.52 -1.32
CA GLU A 87 -0.64 -13.60 -1.60
C GLU A 87 -2.09 -13.15 -1.41
N GLU A 88 -2.39 -12.32 -0.41
CA GLU A 88 -3.71 -11.73 -0.21
C GLU A 88 -4.13 -10.87 -1.41
N LEU A 89 -3.25 -9.97 -1.85
CA LEU A 89 -3.48 -9.08 -2.99
C LEU A 89 -3.68 -9.84 -4.32
N ARG A 90 -3.13 -11.05 -4.49
CA ARG A 90 -3.22 -11.80 -5.76
C ARG A 90 -4.67 -12.13 -6.16
N SER A 91 -5.55 -12.31 -5.19
CA SER A 91 -6.95 -12.63 -5.45
C SER A 91 -7.85 -11.39 -5.65
N LEU A 92 -7.35 -10.19 -5.33
CA LEU A 92 -8.17 -8.99 -5.38
C LEU A 92 -8.48 -8.56 -6.82
N PRO A 93 -9.74 -8.18 -7.10
CA PRO A 93 -10.16 -7.66 -8.40
C PRO A 93 -9.75 -6.19 -8.54
N CYS A 94 -8.45 -5.95 -8.69
CA CYS A 94 -7.85 -4.63 -8.90
C CYS A 94 -6.75 -4.70 -9.98
N GLN A 95 -6.63 -3.65 -10.80
CA GLN A 95 -5.61 -3.55 -11.85
C GLN A 95 -4.23 -3.18 -11.28
N PHE A 96 -4.18 -2.39 -10.22
CA PHE A 96 -2.94 -2.08 -9.51
C PHE A 96 -3.04 -2.48 -8.06
N ARG A 97 -1.95 -3.03 -7.53
CA ARG A 97 -1.90 -3.68 -6.22
C ARG A 97 -0.58 -3.36 -5.57
N TYR A 98 -0.60 -3.04 -4.28
CA TYR A 98 0.56 -2.53 -3.58
C TYR A 98 0.65 -3.12 -2.18
N VAL A 99 1.85 -3.50 -1.77
CA VAL A 99 2.21 -3.61 -0.35
C VAL A 99 2.98 -2.36 0.03
N ALA A 100 2.47 -1.60 1.00
CA ALA A 100 3.14 -0.44 1.55
C ALA A 100 3.75 -0.78 2.92
N VAL A 101 5.07 -0.87 2.96
CA VAL A 101 5.82 -1.03 4.20
C VAL A 101 6.01 0.34 4.83
N TYR A 102 5.53 0.54 6.05
CA TYR A 102 5.71 1.80 6.77
C TYR A 102 6.44 1.58 8.09
N ASP A 103 7.30 2.53 8.44
CA ASP A 103 8.05 2.51 9.68
C ASP A 103 7.26 3.25 10.77
N SER A 104 6.97 2.59 11.90
CA SER A 104 6.35 3.22 13.06
C SER A 104 7.35 3.77 14.08
N ASP A 105 8.65 3.53 13.85
CA ASP A 105 9.77 4.03 14.65
C ASP A 105 10.96 4.37 13.73
N THR A 106 11.92 5.13 14.24
CA THR A 106 13.08 5.60 13.49
C THR A 106 13.89 4.39 13.01
N VAL A 107 13.94 4.19 11.70
CA VAL A 107 14.74 3.13 11.06
C VAL A 107 15.78 3.78 10.16
N ASP A 108 17.06 3.44 10.38
CA ASP A 108 18.18 4.02 9.65
C ASP A 108 18.27 3.57 8.17
N ALA A 109 17.49 2.56 7.75
CA ALA A 109 17.57 1.98 6.42
C ALA A 109 16.19 1.59 5.86
N LEU A 110 15.95 1.94 4.61
CA LEU A 110 14.76 1.51 3.85
C LEU A 110 14.67 -0.02 3.82
N TYR A 111 13.44 -0.53 3.78
CA TYR A 111 13.22 -1.93 3.48
C TYR A 111 13.75 -2.26 2.08
N SER A 112 14.47 -3.38 1.95
CA SER A 112 14.98 -3.86 0.68
C SER A 112 14.45 -5.28 0.46
N PRO A 113 13.41 -5.48 -0.38
CA PRO A 113 12.82 -6.79 -0.57
C PRO A 113 13.84 -7.75 -1.19
N PRO A 114 13.99 -8.97 -0.67
CA PRO A 114 14.86 -9.96 -1.29
C PRO A 114 14.32 -10.36 -2.67
N ALA A 115 15.19 -10.88 -3.53
CA ALA A 115 14.83 -11.28 -4.88
C ALA A 115 13.63 -12.27 -4.92
N SER A 116 13.53 -13.16 -3.94
CA SER A 116 12.39 -14.08 -3.79
C SER A 116 11.06 -13.37 -3.53
N THR A 117 11.05 -12.31 -2.72
CA THR A 117 9.87 -11.48 -2.49
C THR A 117 9.50 -10.67 -3.73
N ALA A 118 10.49 -10.08 -4.41
CA ALA A 118 10.26 -9.38 -5.68
C ALA A 118 9.72 -10.32 -6.77
N GLN A 119 10.20 -11.58 -6.82
CA GLN A 119 9.69 -12.59 -7.75
C GLN A 119 8.26 -13.01 -7.41
N ARG A 120 7.92 -13.17 -6.12
CA ARG A 120 6.54 -13.45 -5.68
C ARG A 120 5.56 -12.33 -6.06
N ALA A 121 6.02 -11.10 -6.23
CA ALA A 121 5.17 -10.00 -6.66
C ALA A 121 4.68 -10.11 -8.11
N LEU A 122 5.31 -10.94 -8.96
CA LEU A 122 4.90 -11.15 -10.35
C LEU A 122 3.58 -11.93 -10.43
N ALA A 123 2.75 -11.57 -11.40
CA ALA A 123 1.54 -12.33 -11.72
C ALA A 123 1.89 -13.73 -12.25
N MET A 124 1.08 -14.73 -11.90
CA MET A 124 1.29 -16.11 -12.34
C MET A 124 1.06 -16.30 -13.85
N ASP A 125 0.19 -15.48 -14.45
CA ASP A 125 -0.07 -15.47 -15.89
C ASP A 125 0.92 -14.60 -16.68
N GLY A 126 1.91 -14.02 -15.99
CA GLY A 126 2.92 -13.13 -16.57
C GLY A 126 2.44 -11.71 -16.87
N VAL A 127 1.21 -11.33 -16.50
CA VAL A 127 0.65 -10.00 -16.79
C VAL A 127 0.34 -9.25 -15.49
N GLY A 128 1.28 -8.40 -15.10
CA GLY A 128 1.16 -7.54 -13.92
C GLY A 128 2.17 -7.89 -12.84
N ARG A 129 2.35 -6.95 -11.92
CA ARG A 129 3.26 -7.06 -10.78
C ARG A 129 2.74 -6.22 -9.64
N ILE A 130 2.66 -6.81 -8.46
CA ILE A 130 2.36 -6.08 -7.23
C ILE A 130 3.52 -5.12 -6.94
N GLY A 131 3.19 -3.84 -6.73
CA GLY A 131 4.17 -2.85 -6.30
C GLY A 131 4.54 -3.05 -4.83
N ILE A 132 5.79 -2.78 -4.48
CA ILE A 132 6.22 -2.70 -3.08
C ILE A 132 6.70 -1.27 -2.84
N LEU A 133 6.06 -0.60 -1.89
CA LEU A 133 6.34 0.77 -1.49
C LEU A 133 6.97 0.77 -0.10
N SER A 134 7.88 1.71 0.15
CA SER A 134 8.33 2.05 1.49
C SER A 134 7.91 3.47 1.82
N LEU A 135 7.29 3.63 2.99
CA LEU A 135 6.76 4.88 3.51
C LEU A 135 7.58 5.30 4.73
N ASN A 136 8.25 6.44 4.64
CA ASN A 136 8.84 7.10 5.80
C ASN A 136 7.84 8.14 6.31
N ALA A 137 7.15 7.84 7.41
CA ALA A 137 6.11 8.68 7.99
C ALA A 137 6.59 9.56 9.17
N ILE A 138 7.88 9.46 9.52
CA ILE A 138 8.45 10.02 10.76
C ILE A 138 8.96 11.44 10.53
N GLU A 139 9.48 11.72 9.34
CA GLU A 139 9.96 13.04 8.96
C GLU A 139 8.80 14.04 8.77
N ASN A 140 9.12 15.33 8.84
CA ASN A 140 8.12 16.40 8.62
C ASN A 140 7.51 16.36 7.21
N GLU A 141 8.20 15.73 6.26
CA GLU A 141 7.74 15.49 4.90
C GLU A 141 7.74 13.97 4.67
N PRO A 142 6.59 13.30 4.79
CA PRO A 142 6.57 11.86 4.62
C PRO A 142 6.79 11.51 3.15
N THR A 143 7.62 10.49 2.90
CA THR A 143 8.06 10.13 1.53
C THR A 143 7.62 8.72 1.15
N VAL A 144 7.33 8.54 -0.14
CA VAL A 144 6.97 7.25 -0.73
C VAL A 144 8.06 6.82 -1.71
N ASN A 145 8.72 5.72 -1.40
CA ASN A 145 9.76 5.12 -2.23
C ASN A 145 9.23 3.86 -2.92
N VAL A 146 9.41 3.76 -4.23
CA VAL A 146 9.01 2.58 -5.01
C VAL A 146 10.16 1.57 -5.00
N LEU A 147 10.02 0.50 -4.22
CA LEU A 147 11.02 -0.56 -4.11
C LEU A 147 10.87 -1.61 -5.21
N VAL A 148 9.61 -1.94 -5.54
CA VAL A 148 9.24 -2.75 -6.70
C VAL A 148 8.20 -1.99 -7.49
N LYS A 149 8.48 -1.71 -8.76
CA LYS A 149 7.56 -0.96 -9.62
C LYS A 149 6.30 -1.78 -9.89
N PRO A 150 5.09 -1.26 -9.64
CA PRO A 150 3.86 -1.96 -9.98
C PRO A 150 3.72 -2.11 -11.50
N GLU A 151 3.04 -3.16 -11.94
CA GLU A 151 2.60 -3.32 -13.33
C GLU A 151 1.12 -3.69 -13.33
N ARG A 152 0.40 -3.17 -14.33
CA ARG A 152 -1.05 -3.32 -14.44
C ARG A 152 -1.43 -4.78 -14.66
N PHE A 153 -2.24 -5.32 -13.76
CA PHE A 153 -2.90 -6.62 -13.93
C PHE A 153 -3.99 -6.54 -15.00
N ARG A 154 -4.32 -7.69 -15.59
CA ARG A 154 -5.39 -7.79 -16.59
C ARG A 154 -6.71 -7.27 -16.02
N SER A 155 -7.33 -6.36 -16.76
CA SER A 155 -8.66 -5.86 -16.43
C SER A 155 -9.74 -6.88 -16.83
N SER A 156 -10.84 -6.91 -16.08
CA SER A 156 -12.05 -7.63 -16.43
C SER A 156 -13.25 -6.69 -16.36
N LYS A 157 -14.37 -7.07 -16.98
CA LYS A 157 -15.63 -6.33 -16.91
C LYS A 157 -16.12 -6.21 -15.45
N GLU A 158 -15.94 -7.27 -14.67
CA GLU A 158 -16.29 -7.30 -13.25
C GLU A 158 -15.58 -6.21 -12.44
N ILE A 159 -14.29 -5.98 -12.68
CA ILE A 159 -13.53 -4.94 -11.96
C ILE A 159 -14.11 -3.55 -12.25
N VAL A 160 -14.47 -3.29 -13.52
CA VAL A 160 -15.03 -2.00 -13.96
C VAL A 160 -16.40 -1.77 -13.32
N GLU A 161 -17.30 -2.76 -13.39
CA GLU A 161 -18.65 -2.67 -12.80
C GLU A 161 -18.59 -2.47 -11.29
N LEU A 162 -17.67 -3.17 -10.61
CA LEU A 162 -17.46 -3.02 -9.18
C LEU A 162 -16.94 -1.62 -8.82
N ALA A 163 -16.02 -1.07 -9.61
CA ALA A 163 -15.50 0.29 -9.41
C ALA A 163 -16.60 1.34 -9.60
N ASP A 164 -17.40 1.22 -10.66
CA ASP A 164 -18.50 2.15 -10.93
C ASP A 164 -19.53 2.14 -9.80
N GLN A 165 -19.90 0.95 -9.32
CA GLN A 165 -20.80 0.80 -8.18
C GLN A 165 -20.20 1.44 -6.92
N TYR A 166 -18.94 1.12 -6.60
CA TYR A 166 -18.30 1.62 -5.38
C TYR A 166 -18.24 3.15 -5.36
N VAL A 167 -17.86 3.77 -6.49
CA VAL A 167 -17.79 5.23 -6.61
C VAL A 167 -19.18 5.88 -6.53
N ALA A 168 -20.24 5.20 -6.96
CA ALA A 168 -21.61 5.72 -6.86
C ALA A 168 -22.13 5.70 -5.41
N GLU A 169 -21.68 4.74 -4.60
CA GLU A 169 -22.14 4.51 -3.24
C GLU A 169 -21.29 5.23 -2.16
N HIS A 170 -20.04 5.58 -2.47
CA HIS A 170 -19.07 6.08 -1.49
C HIS A 170 -18.51 7.46 -1.88
N THR A 171 -18.30 8.31 -0.87
CA THR A 171 -17.61 9.60 -1.03
C THR A 171 -16.11 9.40 -0.84
N ALA A 172 -15.30 9.98 -1.72
CA ALA A 172 -13.84 9.90 -1.62
C ALA A 172 -13.32 10.75 -0.46
N ASP A 173 -12.28 10.24 0.18
CA ASP A 173 -11.53 10.92 1.24
C ASP A 173 -10.50 11.89 0.65
N TRP A 174 -10.22 12.94 1.42
CA TRP A 174 -9.30 14.01 1.02
C TRP A 174 -8.18 14.25 2.04
N GLU A 175 -8.32 13.74 3.28
CA GLU A 175 -7.27 13.69 4.30
C GLU A 175 -7.65 12.71 5.43
N VAL A 176 -6.65 12.12 6.10
CA VAL A 176 -6.84 11.48 7.41
C VAL A 176 -6.57 12.51 8.51
N ARG A 177 -7.61 12.84 9.29
CA ARG A 177 -7.47 13.64 10.53
C ARG A 177 -7.12 12.70 11.68
N ALA A 178 -5.85 12.67 12.08
CA ALA A 178 -5.38 12.00 13.30
C ALA A 178 -5.45 12.92 14.51
#